data_AF-A0A1Q7ZWI5-F1
#
_entry.id   AF-A0A1Q7ZWI5-F1
#
_cell.length_a   1.000
_cell.length_b   1.000
_cell.length_c   1.000
_cell.angle_alpha   90.00
_cell.angle_beta   90.00
_cell.angle_gamma   90.00
#
_symmetry.space_group_name_H-M   'P 1'
#
loop_
_entity.id
_entity.type
_entity.pdbx_description
1 polymer ?
#
loop_
_entity_poly.entity_id
_entity_poly.type
_entity_poly.pdbx_seq_one_letter_code
_entity_poly.pdbx_strand_id
1 'polypeptide(L)'
;MIVAVFSLGIVGLSIAVSAFASTIEVFATVRSAIQLYLSFLSTIFYDVSLFPAIVQPIVETNPMTWAMQAFRALQSQASTLYPISILVGPSLAFALLGALCYLWYTRL
;
A
#
# COMPACT_ATOMS: atom_id res chain seq x y z
N MET A 1 -9.09 -3.70 -12.48
CA MET A 1 -7.98 -2.73 -12.67
C MET A 1 -7.38 -2.26 -11.34
N ILE A 2 -8.18 -1.80 -10.36
CA ILE A 2 -7.66 -1.32 -9.06
C ILE A 2 -6.84 -2.37 -8.29
N VAL A 3 -7.30 -3.63 -8.25
CA VAL A 3 -6.53 -4.74 -7.67
C VAL A 3 -5.16 -4.87 -8.33
N ALA A 4 -5.08 -4.77 -9.66
CA ALA A 4 -3.82 -4.89 -10.39
C ALA A 4 -2.85 -3.74 -10.06
N VAL A 5 -3.36 -2.51 -9.95
CA VAL A 5 -2.56 -1.34 -9.58
C VAL A 5 -2.01 -1.48 -8.15
N PHE A 6 -2.86 -1.85 -7.20
CA PHE A 6 -2.42 -2.07 -5.81
C PHE A 6 -1.40 -3.20 -5.71
N SER A 7 -1.67 -4.35 -6.36
CA SER A 7 -0.74 -5.47 -6.40
C SER A 7 0.61 -5.10 -7.00
N LEU A 8 0.63 -4.27 -8.06
CA LEU A 8 1.86 -3.79 -8.69
C LEU A 8 2.70 -2.95 -7.71
N GLY A 9 2.08 -2.07 -6.92
CA GLY A 9 2.77 -1.33 -5.86
C GLY A 9 3.35 -2.24 -4.77
N ILE A 10 2.58 -3.22 -4.30
CA ILE A 10 3.02 -4.18 -3.28
C ILE A 10 4.17 -5.06 -3.78
N VAL A 11 4.12 -5.50 -5.04
CA VAL A 11 5.21 -6.27 -5.68
C VAL A 11 6.48 -5.42 -5.77
N GLY A 12 6.37 -4.15 -6.19
CA GLY A 12 7.50 -3.21 -6.22
C GLY A 12 8.17 -3.03 -4.86
N LEU A 13 7.38 -2.77 -3.82
CA LEU A 13 7.88 -2.69 -2.45
C LEU A 13 8.54 -3.99 -1.99
N SER A 14 7.94 -5.14 -2.31
CA SER A 14 8.50 -6.44 -1.92
C SER A 14 9.87 -6.66 -2.55
N ILE A 15 10.03 -6.33 -3.83
CA ILE A 15 11.33 -6.41 -4.52
C ILE A 15 12.35 -5.47 -3.89
N ALA A 16 11.95 -4.22 -3.59
CA ALA A 16 12.83 -3.25 -2.95
C ALA A 16 13.30 -3.75 -1.57
N VAL A 17 12.39 -4.24 -0.73
CA VAL A 17 12.71 -4.73 0.61
C VAL A 17 13.54 -6.02 0.55
N SER A 18 13.26 -6.92 -0.40
CA SER A 18 14.06 -8.14 -0.59
C SER A 18 15.53 -7.84 -0.90
N ALA A 19 15.84 -6.72 -1.56
CA ALA A 19 17.22 -6.30 -1.80
C ALA A 19 17.97 -5.91 -0.50
N PHE A 20 17.26 -5.58 0.58
CA PHE A 20 17.83 -5.19 1.87
C PHE A 20 17.64 -6.24 2.98
N ALA A 21 16.79 -7.25 2.78
CA ALA A 21 16.51 -8.26 3.80
C ALA A 21 17.63 -9.32 3.85
N SER A 22 18.19 -9.55 5.04
CA SER A 22 19.28 -10.51 5.25
C SER A 22 18.83 -11.97 5.15
N THR A 23 17.56 -12.28 5.46
CA THR A 23 16.96 -13.62 5.33
C THR A 23 15.47 -13.54 4.98
N ILE A 24 14.97 -14.58 4.31
CA ILE A 24 13.55 -14.67 3.90
C ILE A 24 12.59 -14.78 5.10
N GLU A 25 13.05 -15.39 6.20
CA GLU A 25 12.27 -15.58 7.42
C GLU A 25 12.01 -14.26 8.15
N VAL A 26 13.01 -13.39 8.23
CA VAL A 26 12.87 -12.04 8.82
C VAL A 26 11.93 -11.20 7.96
N PHE A 27 12.07 -11.25 6.64
CA PHE A 27 11.16 -10.57 5.72
C PHE A 27 9.70 -11.01 5.90
N ALA A 28 9.45 -12.33 5.92
CA ALA A 28 8.09 -12.86 6.07
C ALA A 28 7.45 -12.46 7.40
N THR A 29 8.22 -12.50 8.48
CA THR A 29 7.75 -12.13 9.83
C THR A 29 7.43 -10.64 9.92
N VAL A 30 8.36 -9.79 9.48
CA VAL A 30 8.20 -8.32 9.49
C VAL A 30 7.03 -7.91 8.62
N ARG A 31 6.93 -8.45 7.40
CA ARG A 31 5.81 -8.19 6.49
C ARG A 31 4.48 -8.54 7.13
N SER A 32 4.36 -9.72 7.74
CA SER A 32 3.11 -10.19 8.35
C SER A 32 2.70 -9.35 9.54
N ALA A 33 3.65 -8.97 10.40
CA ALA A 33 3.40 -8.08 11.53
C ALA A 33 2.94 -6.69 11.06
N ILE A 34 3.69 -6.06 10.15
CA ILE A 34 3.34 -4.75 9.59
C ILE A 34 1.96 -4.78 8.93
N GLN A 35 1.69 -5.82 8.14
CA GLN A 35 0.40 -5.99 7.48
C GLN A 35 -0.75 -6.07 8.50
N LEU A 36 -0.58 -6.82 9.59
CA LEU A 36 -1.62 -6.94 10.61
C LEU A 36 -1.91 -5.60 11.29
N TYR A 37 -0.88 -4.91 11.77
CA TYR A 37 -1.04 -3.62 12.46
C TYR A 37 -1.62 -2.55 11.54
N LEU A 38 -1.11 -2.46 10.31
CA LEU A 38 -1.65 -1.51 9.33
C LEU A 38 -3.09 -1.87 8.96
N SER A 39 -3.51 -3.14 9.01
CA SER A 39 -4.90 -3.52 8.68
C SER A 39 -5.87 -2.95 9.70
N PHE A 40 -5.52 -2.98 10.99
CA PHE A 40 -6.28 -2.31 12.04
C PHE A 40 -6.20 -0.79 11.93
N LEU A 41 -5.04 -0.23 11.57
CA LEU A 41 -4.89 1.21 11.35
C LEU A 41 -5.35 1.65 9.96
N SER A 42 -6.39 1.03 9.41
CA SER A 42 -6.92 1.34 8.08
C SER A 42 -8.44 1.43 8.08
N THR A 43 -9.01 1.90 6.97
CA THR A 43 -10.46 1.94 6.78
C THR A 43 -11.06 0.62 6.29
N ILE A 44 -10.35 -0.52 6.42
CA ILE A 44 -10.87 -1.85 6.01
C ILE A 44 -12.16 -2.18 6.79
N PHE A 45 -12.14 -2.03 8.11
CA PHE A 45 -13.24 -2.42 8.98
C PHE A 45 -14.20 -1.27 9.31
N TYR A 46 -13.71 -0.03 9.31
CA TYR A 46 -14.45 1.16 9.75
C TYR A 46 -14.16 2.37 8.86
N ASP A 47 -14.95 3.43 9.03
CA ASP A 47 -14.71 4.72 8.38
C ASP A 47 -13.64 5.54 9.13
N VAL A 48 -12.96 6.46 8.42
CA VAL A 48 -11.89 7.30 9.01
C VAL A 48 -12.43 8.22 10.10
N SER A 49 -13.70 8.63 10.00
CA SER A 49 -14.39 9.51 10.96
C SER A 49 -14.47 8.93 12.38
N LEU A 50 -14.34 7.61 12.54
CA LEU A 50 -14.37 6.95 13.85
C LEU A 50 -13.03 7.04 14.59
N PHE A 51 -11.95 7.42 13.91
CA PHE A 51 -10.66 7.64 14.56
C PHE A 51 -10.59 9.02 15.20
N PRO A 52 -9.86 9.17 16.34
CA PRO A 52 -9.54 10.48 16.89
C PRO A 52 -8.84 11.35 15.85
N ALA A 53 -9.13 12.65 15.83
CA ALA A 53 -8.60 13.59 14.82
C ALA A 53 -7.07 13.58 14.68
N ILE A 54 -6.35 13.27 15.76
CA ILE A 54 -4.88 13.16 15.78
C ILE A 54 -4.39 11.94 14.97
N VAL A 55 -5.17 10.86 14.93
CA VAL A 55 -4.82 9.57 14.30
C VAL A 55 -5.31 9.50 12.85
N GLN A 56 -6.35 10.26 12.51
CA GLN A 56 -6.89 10.35 11.15
C GLN A 56 -5.83 10.56 10.05
N PRO A 57 -4.89 11.52 10.14
CA PRO A 57 -3.89 11.71 9.08
C PRO A 57 -3.01 10.46 8.89
N ILE A 58 -2.71 9.73 9.97
CA ILE A 58 -1.93 8.49 9.89
C ILE A 58 -2.73 7.41 9.15
N VAL A 59 -4.01 7.25 9.50
CA VAL A 59 -4.92 6.29 8.84
C VAL A 59 -5.09 6.64 7.37
N GLU A 60 -5.20 7.93 7.02
CA GLU A 60 -5.33 8.40 5.64
C GLU A 60 -4.07 8.19 4.81
N THR A 61 -2.88 8.16 5.41
CA THR A 61 -1.63 7.85 4.71
C THR A 61 -1.35 6.35 4.57
N ASN A 62 -2.20 5.50 5.14
CA ASN A 62 -2.01 4.05 5.06
C ASN A 62 -2.38 3.51 3.66
N PRO A 63 -1.49 2.73 3.00
CA PRO A 63 -1.78 2.13 1.70
C PRO A 63 -3.04 1.27 1.66
N MET A 64 -3.39 0.61 2.77
CA MET A 64 -4.64 -0.17 2.85
C MET A 64 -5.89 0.71 2.89
N THR A 65 -5.80 1.90 3.47
CA THR A 65 -6.87 2.90 3.42
C THR A 65 -7.12 3.37 1.99
N TRP A 66 -6.06 3.69 1.24
CA TRP A 66 -6.18 4.09 -0.16
C TRP A 66 -6.87 3.02 -1.00
N ALA A 67 -6.46 1.76 -0.83
CA ALA A 67 -7.06 0.65 -1.54
C ALA A 67 -8.55 0.52 -1.21
N MET A 68 -8.91 0.52 0.08
CA MET A 68 -10.30 0.35 0.49
C MET A 68 -11.20 1.51 0.03
N GLN A 69 -10.73 2.76 0.14
CA GLN A 69 -11.48 3.92 -0.34
C GLN A 69 -11.70 3.85 -1.86
N ALA A 70 -10.69 3.43 -2.63
CA ALA A 70 -10.81 3.25 -4.06
C ALA A 70 -11.79 2.14 -4.44
N PHE A 71 -11.81 1.01 -3.71
CA PHE A 71 -12.80 -0.05 -3.89
C PHE A 71 -14.23 0.42 -3.58
N ARG A 72 -14.43 1.15 -2.47
CA ARG A 72 -15.73 1.70 -2.09
C ARG A 72 -16.23 2.71 -3.12
N ALA A 73 -15.36 3.59 -3.61
CA ALA A 73 -15.69 4.57 -4.65
C ALA A 73 -16.20 3.87 -5.93
N LEU A 74 -15.52 2.80 -6.37
CA LEU A 74 -15.99 2.00 -7.51
C LEU A 74 -17.36 1.36 -7.27
N GLN A 75 -17.60 0.78 -6.09
CA GLN A 75 -18.86 0.11 -5.79
C GLN A 75 -20.04 1.09 -5.76
N SER A 76 -19.82 2.29 -5.22
CA SER A 76 -20.85 3.32 -5.11
C SER A 76 -21.27 3.95 -6.45
N GLN A 77 -20.59 3.63 -7.56
CA GLN A 77 -20.68 4.32 -8.86
C GLN A 77 -20.49 5.86 -8.78
N ALA A 78 -20.05 6.37 -7.63
CA ALA A 78 -19.73 7.78 -7.46
C ALA A 78 -18.52 8.07 -8.35
N SER A 79 -18.69 8.99 -9.30
CA SER A 79 -17.67 9.40 -10.27
C SER A 79 -16.61 10.29 -9.59
N THR A 80 -15.91 9.75 -8.60
CA THR A 80 -14.84 10.45 -7.89
C THR A 80 -13.51 9.85 -8.31
N LEU A 81 -12.74 10.62 -9.07
CA LEU A 81 -11.39 10.24 -9.49
C LEU A 81 -10.37 10.34 -8.33
N TYR A 82 -10.72 11.06 -7.26
CA TYR A 82 -9.85 11.37 -6.14
C TYR A 82 -9.37 10.14 -5.34
N PRO A 83 -10.23 9.20 -4.90
CA PRO A 83 -9.76 8.01 -4.19
C PRO A 83 -8.92 7.09 -5.08
N ILE A 84 -9.21 7.10 -6.39
CA ILE A 84 -8.50 6.29 -7.39
C ILE A 84 -7.09 6.86 -7.62
N SER A 85 -6.95 8.19 -7.76
CA SER A 85 -5.64 8.82 -8.00
C SER A 85 -4.69 8.67 -6.82
N ILE A 86 -5.20 8.77 -5.59
CA ILE A 86 -4.43 8.57 -4.35
C ILE A 86 -3.90 7.14 -4.22
N LEU A 87 -4.56 6.15 -4.82
CA LEU A 87 -4.03 4.80 -4.90
C LEU A 87 -2.99 4.63 -6.02
N VAL A 88 -3.31 5.16 -7.22
CA VAL A 88 -2.50 4.94 -8.43
C VAL A 88 -1.12 5.59 -8.30
N GLY A 89 -1.04 6.84 -7.85
CA GLY A 89 0.22 7.58 -7.77
C GLY A 89 1.28 6.87 -6.92
N PRO A 90 1.01 6.57 -5.64
CA PRO A 90 1.94 5.85 -4.78
C PRO A 90 2.26 4.44 -5.27
N SER A 91 1.28 3.71 -5.81
CA SER A 91 1.51 2.34 -6.32
C SER A 91 2.51 2.33 -7.49
N LEU A 92 2.43 3.31 -8.39
CA LEU A 92 3.40 3.47 -9.47
C LEU A 92 4.77 3.87 -8.96
N ALA A 93 4.83 4.78 -7.98
CA ALA A 93 6.10 5.19 -7.35
C ALA A 93 6.81 3.99 -6.70
N PHE A 94 6.06 3.13 -6.01
CA PHE A 94 6.58 1.92 -5.40
C PHE A 94 7.03 0.86 -6.41
N ALA A 95 6.30 0.70 -7.51
CA ALA A 95 6.72 -0.17 -8.60
C ALA A 95 8.03 0.31 -9.26
N LEU A 96 8.17 1.62 -9.49
CA LEU A 96 9.39 2.21 -10.01
C LEU A 96 10.56 2.03 -9.04
N LEU A 97 10.35 2.25 -7.75
CA LEU A 97 11.35 1.99 -6.72
C LEU A 97 11.82 0.52 -6.73
N GLY A 98 10.88 -0.42 -6.76
CA GLY A 98 11.20 -1.85 -6.89
C GLY A 98 12.00 -2.17 -8.14
N ALA A 99 11.60 -1.62 -9.29
CA ALA A 99 12.32 -1.80 -10.56
C ALA A 99 13.75 -1.22 -10.51
N LEU A 100 13.93 -0.03 -9.94
CA LEU A 100 15.24 0.59 -9.77
C LEU A 100 16.15 -0.21 -8.83
N CYS A 101 15.62 -0.65 -7.68
CA CYS A 101 16.35 -1.50 -6.74
C CYS A 101 16.76 -2.83 -7.38
N TYR A 102 15.87 -3.44 -8.16
CA TYR A 102 16.18 -4.67 -8.91
C TYR A 102 17.31 -4.45 -9.91
N LEU A 103 17.22 -3.41 -10.74
CA LEU A 103 18.24 -3.10 -11.73
C LEU A 103 19.60 -2.83 -11.07
N TRP A 104 19.62 -2.13 -9.93
CA TRP A 104 20.84 -1.89 -9.17
C TRP A 104 21.44 -3.18 -8.60
N TYR A 105 20.62 -4.05 -8.02
CA TYR A 105 21.07 -5.34 -7.49
C TYR A 105 21.64 -6.26 -8.58
N THR A 106 21.02 -6.32 -9.76
CA THR A 106 21.52 -7.15 -10.88
C THR A 106 22.81 -6.64 -11.53
N ARG A 107 23.22 -5.40 -11.25
CA ARG A 107 24.46 -4.79 -11.77
C ARG A 107 25.68 -5.02 -10.86
N LEU A 108 25.47 -5.53 -9.64
CA LEU A 108 26.49 -5.94 -8.67
C LEU A 108 26.84 -7.41 -8.85
#